data_AF-A0A844BMU0-F1
#
_entry.id   AF-A0A844BMU0-F1
#
_cell.length_a   1.000
_cell.length_b   1.000
_cell.length_c   1.000
_cell.angle_alpha   90.00
_cell.angle_beta   90.00
_cell.angle_gamma   90.00
#
_symmetry.space_group_name_H-M   'P 1'
#
loop_
_entity.id
_entity.type
_entity.pdbx_description
1 polymer ?
#
loop_
_entity_poly.entity_id
_entity_poly.type
_entity_poly.pdbx_seq_one_letter_code
_entity_poly.pdbx_strand_id
1 'polypeptide(L)'
;MKIDGTHYRSIWREADGTVKIIDQRWLPHELRIVSLCSRKDFADAIRDMWVRGAPLIGATAAYGVAVQMAEDPSDASLSETYEVLHETRPTAINLRWALDEMTRLLKPLSPADRAEAAFRRAAEICDEDVEINRRIGVNGLALIREIAARKGGGRVNVLTHCNAGWLATVDWGTATSPIYHALEAGIDVHVFVDETRPRNQGAQLTAWEMLNHGVSHDLIVDNAGGHLMQHGEVDLVIVGTDRTTAQGDVCNKIGTYLKALAAHDNGVPFYVALPSPTIDWTVWDGVKEIPIEERGQAEVTHVQGRMPDGAIGQVLISPQGTPARNPAFDVTPARLVTGLITERGVAPATAEGLAAMFPEHARAAG
;
A
#
# COMPACT_ATOMS: atom_id res chain seq x y z
N MET A 1 0.99 13.96 -4.02
CA MET A 1 0.54 14.68 -2.79
C MET A 1 1.45 15.85 -2.45
N LYS A 2 1.06 16.76 -1.54
CA LYS A 2 1.84 17.96 -1.19
C LYS A 2 2.59 17.83 0.15
N ILE A 3 3.87 18.22 0.17
CA ILE A 3 4.66 18.51 1.37
C ILE A 3 5.03 19.99 1.31
N ASP A 4 4.68 20.77 2.33
CA ASP A 4 4.92 22.23 2.37
C ASP A 4 4.48 22.94 1.07
N GLY A 5 3.33 22.53 0.52
CA GLY A 5 2.77 23.06 -0.73
C GLY A 5 3.38 22.52 -2.03
N THR A 6 4.49 21.78 -1.97
CA THR A 6 5.16 21.20 -3.14
C THR A 6 4.66 19.80 -3.42
N HIS A 7 4.29 19.51 -4.67
CA HIS A 7 3.80 18.20 -5.06
C HIS A 7 4.94 17.19 -5.26
N TYR A 8 4.81 16.02 -4.63
CA TYR A 8 5.73 14.89 -4.75
C TYR A 8 4.99 13.62 -5.15
N ARG A 9 5.65 12.81 -5.99
CA ARG A 9 5.43 11.37 -6.09
C ARG A 9 6.36 10.66 -5.10
N SER A 10 6.02 9.45 -4.67
CA SER A 10 6.89 8.67 -3.77
C SER A 10 8.17 8.16 -4.44
N ILE A 11 8.14 8.04 -5.77
CA ILE A 11 9.26 7.73 -6.66
C ILE A 11 9.16 8.59 -7.93
N TRP A 12 10.27 9.14 -8.40
CA TRP A 12 10.32 9.89 -9.66
C TRP A 12 11.70 9.80 -10.31
N ARG A 13 11.76 10.10 -11.60
CA ARG A 13 12.99 10.22 -12.38
C ARG A 13 13.26 11.69 -12.67
N GLU A 14 14.46 12.13 -12.36
CA GLU A 14 14.95 13.49 -12.66
C GLU A 14 15.32 13.64 -14.14
N ALA A 15 15.49 14.88 -14.59
CA ALA A 15 15.87 15.19 -15.96
C ALA A 15 17.26 14.64 -16.35
N ASP A 16 18.16 14.46 -15.38
CA ASP A 16 19.47 13.84 -15.57
C ASP A 16 19.43 12.30 -15.64
N GLY A 17 18.24 11.72 -15.48
CA GLY A 17 18.00 10.28 -15.51
C GLY A 17 18.03 9.59 -14.15
N THR A 18 18.44 10.29 -13.08
CA THR A 18 18.53 9.74 -11.72
C THR A 18 17.14 9.43 -11.17
N VAL A 19 16.97 8.25 -10.57
CA VAL A 19 15.73 7.88 -9.89
C VAL A 19 15.85 8.25 -8.41
N LYS A 20 14.82 8.92 -7.88
CA LYS A 20 14.74 9.34 -6.49
C LYS A 20 13.50 8.77 -5.81
N ILE A 21 13.63 8.52 -4.51
CA ILE A 21 12.54 8.08 -3.64
C ILE A 21 12.51 8.92 -2.35
N ILE A 22 11.37 8.91 -1.68
CA ILE A 22 11.27 9.30 -0.28
C ILE A 22 11.66 8.10 0.58
N ASP A 23 12.69 8.22 1.42
CA ASP A 23 13.08 7.18 2.39
C ASP A 23 12.15 7.20 3.60
N GLN A 24 11.16 6.31 3.58
CA GLN A 24 10.07 6.26 4.53
C GLN A 24 10.50 5.86 5.95
N ARG A 25 11.73 5.36 6.15
CA ARG A 25 12.23 4.93 7.47
C ARG A 25 12.50 6.10 8.42
N TRP A 26 12.60 7.31 7.87
CA TRP A 26 12.93 8.53 8.61
C TRP A 26 11.71 9.38 8.92
N LEU A 27 10.60 9.12 8.22
CA LEU A 27 9.30 9.69 8.56
C LEU A 27 8.83 9.15 9.93
N PRO A 28 8.10 9.96 10.72
CA PRO A 28 7.62 11.31 10.44
C PRO A 28 8.63 12.41 10.79
N HIS A 29 9.80 12.04 11.33
CA HIS A 29 10.71 12.97 11.98
C HIS A 29 11.64 13.71 11.01
N GLU A 30 11.94 13.10 9.86
CA GLU A 30 12.81 13.69 8.85
C GLU A 30 12.41 13.25 7.44
N LEU A 31 12.19 14.20 6.54
CA LEU A 31 11.99 13.94 5.12
C LEU A 31 13.35 13.75 4.45
N ARG A 32 13.69 12.51 4.10
CA ARG A 32 14.90 12.20 3.32
C ARG A 32 14.54 11.79 1.91
N ILE A 33 15.14 12.47 0.94
CA ILE A 33 15.08 12.11 -0.48
C ILE A 33 16.42 11.49 -0.83
N VAL A 34 16.39 10.27 -1.37
CA VAL A 34 17.60 9.50 -1.72
C VAL A 34 17.59 9.13 -3.19
N SER A 35 18.77 9.08 -3.79
CA SER A 35 18.95 8.66 -5.18
C SER A 35 19.29 7.17 -5.23
N LEU A 36 18.70 6.45 -6.15
CA LEU A 36 18.97 5.03 -6.41
C LEU A 36 19.73 4.94 -7.74
N CYS A 37 20.99 4.51 -7.68
CA CYS A 37 21.91 4.61 -8.82
C CYS A 37 22.35 3.24 -9.36
N SER A 38 22.09 2.17 -8.62
CA SER A 38 22.52 0.82 -8.97
C SER A 38 21.46 -0.22 -8.61
N ARG A 39 21.49 -1.40 -9.26
CA ARG A 39 20.63 -2.55 -8.91
C ARG A 39 20.65 -2.85 -7.40
N LYS A 40 21.79 -2.69 -6.74
CA LYS A 40 21.94 -2.88 -5.30
C LYS A 40 21.11 -1.87 -4.52
N ASP A 41 21.12 -0.59 -4.90
CA ASP A 41 20.35 0.45 -4.21
C ASP A 41 18.85 0.18 -4.29
N PHE A 42 18.35 -0.25 -5.46
CA PHE A 42 16.95 -0.65 -5.61
C PHE A 42 16.60 -1.88 -4.78
N ALA A 43 17.47 -2.90 -4.75
CA ALA A 43 17.25 -4.08 -3.95
C ALA A 43 17.21 -3.76 -2.45
N ASP A 44 18.12 -2.93 -1.96
CA ASP A 44 18.17 -2.49 -0.57
C ASP A 44 16.98 -1.58 -0.22
N ALA A 45 16.58 -0.69 -1.12
CA ALA A 45 15.41 0.17 -0.93
C ALA A 45 14.12 -0.64 -0.71
N ILE A 46 13.96 -1.76 -1.42
CA ILE A 46 12.81 -2.66 -1.27
C ILE A 46 12.96 -3.55 -0.02
N ARG A 47 14.11 -4.20 0.15
CA ARG A 47 14.37 -5.17 1.24
C ARG A 47 14.33 -4.51 2.61
N ASP A 48 15.01 -3.38 2.77
CA ASP A 48 15.12 -2.65 4.04
C ASP A 48 13.98 -1.65 4.24
N MET A 49 13.01 -1.62 3.32
CA MET A 49 11.81 -0.81 3.37
C MET A 49 12.07 0.70 3.40
N TRP A 50 12.99 1.17 2.57
CA TRP A 50 13.10 2.61 2.27
C TRP A 50 11.84 3.04 1.53
N VAL A 51 11.36 2.16 0.64
CA VAL A 51 10.02 2.18 0.06
C VAL A 51 9.21 0.99 0.56
N ARG A 52 7.90 1.18 0.71
CA ARG A 52 6.97 0.11 1.07
C ARG A 52 5.57 0.41 0.52
N GLY A 53 4.68 -0.58 0.61
CA GLY A 53 3.40 -0.57 -0.10
C GLY A 53 3.52 -1.31 -1.43
N ALA A 54 2.58 -2.24 -1.69
CA ALA A 54 2.72 -3.16 -2.81
C ALA A 54 2.89 -2.45 -4.17
N PRO A 55 2.11 -1.40 -4.49
CA PRO A 55 2.27 -0.71 -5.77
C PRO A 55 3.61 0.02 -5.92
N LEU A 56 4.06 0.73 -4.88
CA LEU A 56 5.34 1.45 -4.92
C LEU A 56 6.54 0.50 -5.05
N ILE A 57 6.48 -0.69 -4.45
CA ILE A 57 7.52 -1.72 -4.60
C ILE A 57 7.63 -2.16 -6.07
N GLY A 58 6.50 -2.38 -6.75
CA GLY A 58 6.49 -2.73 -8.17
C GLY A 58 7.09 -1.64 -9.05
N ALA A 59 6.69 -0.38 -8.85
CA ALA A 59 7.25 0.76 -9.56
C ALA A 59 8.77 0.92 -9.32
N THR A 60 9.23 0.71 -8.09
CA THR A 60 10.65 0.76 -7.73
C THR A 60 11.44 -0.34 -8.43
N ALA A 61 10.91 -1.56 -8.49
CA ALA A 61 11.55 -2.67 -9.20
C ALA A 61 11.64 -2.42 -10.71
N ALA A 62 10.59 -1.85 -11.32
CA ALA A 62 10.61 -1.49 -12.74
C ALA A 62 11.71 -0.47 -13.07
N TYR A 63 11.88 0.57 -12.25
CA TYR A 63 13.01 1.48 -12.39
C TYR A 63 14.36 0.82 -12.15
N GLY A 64 14.45 -0.13 -11.21
CA GLY A 64 15.67 -0.91 -10.98
C GLY A 64 16.10 -1.71 -12.20
N VAL A 65 15.15 -2.34 -12.89
CA VAL A 65 15.41 -3.01 -14.18
C VAL A 65 15.85 -1.99 -15.23
N ALA A 66 15.18 -0.83 -15.33
CA ALA A 66 15.53 0.20 -16.31
C ALA A 66 16.95 0.76 -16.14
N VAL A 67 17.35 1.04 -14.90
CA VAL A 67 18.71 1.47 -14.55
C VAL A 67 19.72 0.38 -14.92
N GLN A 68 19.44 -0.88 -14.61
CA GLN A 68 20.35 -1.96 -14.98
C GLN A 68 20.47 -2.13 -16.50
N MET A 69 19.38 -2.01 -17.27
CA MET A 69 19.42 -2.14 -18.73
C MET A 69 20.19 -1.01 -19.41
N ALA A 70 20.36 0.14 -18.74
CA ALA A 70 21.26 1.20 -19.21
C ALA A 70 22.74 0.88 -18.97
N GLU A 71 23.05 0.04 -17.98
CA GLU A 71 24.42 -0.38 -17.65
C GLU A 71 24.84 -1.66 -18.40
N ASP A 72 24.01 -2.69 -18.37
CA ASP A 72 24.22 -3.97 -19.06
C ASP A 72 22.88 -4.48 -19.63
N PRO A 73 22.62 -4.28 -20.94
CA PRO A 73 21.37 -4.69 -21.57
C PRO A 73 21.32 -6.18 -21.97
N SER A 74 22.25 -7.02 -21.50
CA SER A 74 22.29 -8.44 -21.86
C SER A 74 21.14 -9.26 -21.26
N ASP A 75 20.83 -10.41 -21.88
CA ASP A 75 19.83 -11.36 -21.36
C ASP A 75 20.21 -11.91 -19.99
N ALA A 76 21.52 -12.11 -19.76
CA ALA A 76 22.05 -12.57 -18.49
C ALA A 76 21.79 -11.54 -17.39
N SER A 77 22.07 -10.26 -17.66
CA SER A 77 21.83 -9.17 -16.71
C SER A 77 20.35 -8.96 -16.41
N LEU A 78 19.48 -9.04 -17.42
CA LEU A 78 18.03 -8.96 -17.22
C LEU A 78 17.52 -10.08 -16.31
N SER A 79 17.97 -11.32 -16.58
CA SER A 79 17.58 -12.49 -15.78
C SER A 79 18.12 -12.40 -14.35
N GLU A 80 19.38 -12.02 -14.16
CA GLU A 80 19.96 -11.84 -12.83
C GLU A 80 19.25 -10.73 -12.04
N THR A 81 18.88 -9.64 -12.71
CA THR A 81 18.19 -8.51 -12.07
C THR A 81 16.77 -8.86 -11.64
N TYR A 82 16.07 -9.65 -12.45
CA TYR A 82 14.79 -10.23 -12.06
C TYR A 82 14.93 -11.00 -10.75
N GLU A 83 15.87 -11.96 -10.68
CA GLU A 83 16.04 -12.81 -9.49
C GLU A 83 16.42 -11.98 -8.26
N VAL A 84 17.43 -11.11 -8.38
CA VAL A 84 17.91 -10.27 -7.27
C VAL A 84 16.80 -9.39 -6.70
N LEU A 85 15.99 -8.76 -7.56
CA LEU A 85 14.90 -7.91 -7.10
C LEU A 85 13.75 -8.74 -6.54
N HIS A 86 13.39 -9.87 -7.16
CA HIS A 86 12.32 -10.75 -6.68
C HIS A 86 12.61 -11.33 -5.28
N GLU A 87 13.86 -11.71 -5.02
CA GLU A 87 14.31 -12.23 -3.71
C GLU A 87 14.21 -11.22 -2.57
N THR A 88 14.10 -9.91 -2.86
CA THR A 88 13.97 -8.90 -1.81
C THR A 88 12.72 -9.13 -0.96
N ARG A 89 11.57 -9.46 -1.60
CA ARG A 89 10.26 -9.68 -0.97
C ARG A 89 9.39 -10.61 -1.85
N PRO A 90 9.67 -11.91 -1.93
CA PRO A 90 9.03 -12.84 -2.89
C PRO A 90 7.51 -13.03 -2.70
N THR A 91 6.97 -12.61 -1.55
CA THR A 91 5.53 -12.63 -1.28
C THR A 91 4.80 -11.39 -1.79
N ALA A 92 5.49 -10.38 -2.31
CA ALA A 92 4.85 -9.18 -2.87
C ALA A 92 4.40 -9.45 -4.32
N ILE A 93 3.08 -9.56 -4.54
CA ILE A 93 2.51 -9.87 -5.87
C ILE A 93 2.82 -8.78 -6.91
N ASN A 94 2.74 -7.51 -6.51
CA ASN A 94 3.05 -6.37 -7.37
C ASN A 94 4.52 -6.32 -7.80
N LEU A 95 5.44 -6.81 -6.95
CA LEU A 95 6.86 -6.93 -7.30
C LEU A 95 7.03 -7.91 -8.46
N ARG A 96 6.48 -9.12 -8.30
CA ARG A 96 6.49 -10.14 -9.34
C ARG A 96 5.84 -9.66 -10.62
N TRP A 97 4.64 -9.08 -10.54
CA TRP A 97 3.93 -8.50 -11.68
C TRP A 97 4.78 -7.49 -12.46
N ALA A 98 5.42 -6.54 -11.77
CA ALA A 98 6.24 -5.53 -12.44
C ALA A 98 7.46 -6.15 -13.12
N LEU A 99 8.13 -7.11 -12.45
CA LEU A 99 9.29 -7.80 -13.01
C LEU A 99 8.93 -8.70 -14.21
N ASP A 100 7.79 -9.38 -14.15
CA ASP A 100 7.25 -10.19 -15.25
C ASP A 100 6.93 -9.31 -16.46
N GLU A 101 6.25 -8.17 -16.25
CA GLU A 101 5.92 -7.21 -17.31
C GLU A 101 7.17 -6.62 -17.98
N MET A 102 8.16 -6.22 -17.18
CA MET A 102 9.44 -5.72 -17.70
C MET A 102 10.17 -6.79 -18.50
N THR A 103 10.23 -8.02 -17.99
CA THR A 103 10.89 -9.15 -18.69
C THR A 103 10.20 -9.47 -20.01
N ARG A 104 8.86 -9.55 -20.01
CA ARG A 104 8.02 -9.80 -21.18
C ARG A 104 8.24 -8.74 -22.27
N LEU A 105 8.36 -7.48 -21.88
CA LEU A 105 8.61 -6.37 -22.81
C LEU A 105 10.03 -6.41 -23.39
N LEU A 106 11.04 -6.62 -22.55
CA LEU A 106 12.45 -6.38 -22.91
C LEU A 106 13.14 -7.56 -23.61
N LYS A 107 12.76 -8.79 -23.26
CA LYS A 107 13.36 -10.02 -23.82
C LYS A 107 13.35 -10.09 -25.36
N PRO A 108 12.28 -9.71 -26.09
CA PRO A 108 12.29 -9.73 -27.56
C PRO A 108 13.05 -8.58 -28.21
N LEU A 109 13.46 -7.56 -27.45
CA LEU A 109 14.15 -6.38 -28.00
C LEU A 109 15.65 -6.63 -28.14
N SER A 110 16.27 -5.93 -29.10
CA SER A 110 17.73 -5.89 -29.21
C SER A 110 18.33 -5.20 -27.98
N PRO A 111 19.54 -5.58 -27.53
CA PRO A 111 20.18 -4.94 -26.37
C PRO A 111 20.26 -3.40 -26.48
N ALA A 112 20.45 -2.86 -27.69
CA ALA A 112 20.54 -1.42 -27.90
C ALA A 112 19.23 -0.66 -27.60
N ASP A 113 18.08 -1.33 -27.71
CA ASP A 113 16.76 -0.70 -27.53
C ASP A 113 16.22 -0.84 -26.10
N ARG A 114 16.83 -1.68 -25.26
CA ARG A 114 16.29 -2.06 -23.95
C ARG A 114 16.27 -0.94 -22.93
N ALA A 115 17.33 -0.14 -22.84
CA ALA A 115 17.41 0.92 -21.84
C ALA A 115 16.26 1.93 -21.98
N GLU A 116 16.05 2.44 -23.20
CA GLU A 116 14.98 3.40 -23.48
C GLU A 116 13.59 2.77 -23.31
N ALA A 117 13.39 1.55 -23.81
CA ALA A 117 12.13 0.83 -23.62
C ALA A 117 11.80 0.58 -22.14
N ALA A 118 12.82 0.24 -21.34
CA ALA A 118 12.66 -0.03 -19.91
C ALA A 118 12.31 1.24 -19.14
N PHE A 119 13.01 2.36 -19.37
CA PHE A 119 12.67 3.63 -18.71
C PHE A 119 11.27 4.13 -19.08
N ARG A 120 10.90 4.01 -20.36
CA ARG A 120 9.56 4.35 -20.81
C ARG A 120 8.51 3.51 -20.10
N ARG A 121 8.69 2.18 -20.04
CA ARG A 121 7.72 1.31 -19.37
C ARG A 121 7.67 1.54 -17.86
N ALA A 122 8.79 1.79 -17.19
CA ALA A 122 8.80 2.12 -15.77
C ALA A 122 8.03 3.41 -15.47
N ALA A 123 8.16 4.43 -16.34
CA ALA A 123 7.37 5.65 -16.25
C ALA A 123 5.87 5.40 -16.51
N GLU A 124 5.54 4.60 -17.52
CA GLU A 124 4.15 4.19 -17.80
C GLU A 124 3.52 3.44 -16.61
N ILE A 125 4.24 2.51 -15.98
CA ILE A 125 3.78 1.81 -14.77
C ILE A 125 3.47 2.80 -13.64
N CYS A 126 4.31 3.84 -13.50
CA CYS A 126 4.06 4.88 -12.51
C CYS A 126 2.82 5.71 -12.83
N ASP A 127 2.64 6.12 -14.08
CA ASP A 127 1.48 6.91 -14.50
C ASP A 127 0.17 6.08 -14.44
N GLU A 128 0.24 4.79 -14.77
CA GLU A 128 -0.84 3.82 -14.60
C GLU A 128 -1.23 3.70 -13.12
N ASP A 129 -0.27 3.55 -12.20
CA ASP A 129 -0.54 3.50 -10.75
C ASP A 129 -1.24 4.78 -10.26
N VAL A 130 -0.76 5.95 -10.67
CA VAL A 130 -1.38 7.24 -10.31
C VAL A 130 -2.84 7.28 -10.76
N GLU A 131 -3.14 6.90 -11.99
CA GLU A 131 -4.51 6.92 -12.51
C GLU A 131 -5.39 5.86 -11.85
N ILE A 132 -4.89 4.64 -11.63
CA ILE A 132 -5.59 3.58 -10.90
C ILE A 132 -6.00 4.07 -9.51
N ASN A 133 -5.07 4.65 -8.76
CA ASN A 133 -5.30 5.13 -7.39
C ASN A 133 -6.25 6.34 -7.35
N ARG A 134 -6.18 7.22 -8.34
CA ARG A 134 -7.16 8.31 -8.52
C ARG A 134 -8.56 7.75 -8.81
N ARG A 135 -8.68 6.72 -9.65
CA ARG A 135 -9.96 6.07 -9.98
C ARG A 135 -10.56 5.33 -8.78
N ILE A 136 -9.73 4.62 -7.99
CA ILE A 136 -10.14 4.05 -6.69
C ILE A 136 -10.71 5.15 -5.80
N GLY A 137 -10.03 6.29 -5.73
CA GLY A 137 -10.47 7.48 -5.03
C GLY A 137 -11.86 7.96 -5.45
N VAL A 138 -12.06 8.17 -6.75
CA VAL A 138 -13.35 8.60 -7.32
C VAL A 138 -14.46 7.60 -7.01
N ASN A 139 -14.19 6.30 -7.11
CA ASN A 139 -15.18 5.25 -6.85
C ASN A 139 -15.52 5.17 -5.36
N GLY A 140 -14.52 5.25 -4.47
CA GLY A 140 -14.73 5.27 -3.02
C GLY A 140 -15.38 6.55 -2.50
N LEU A 141 -15.15 7.70 -3.15
CA LEU A 141 -15.82 8.97 -2.82
C LEU A 141 -17.35 8.84 -2.87
N ALA A 142 -17.89 8.04 -3.79
CA ALA A 142 -19.33 7.83 -3.88
C ALA A 142 -19.92 7.25 -2.57
N LEU A 143 -19.19 6.35 -1.91
CA LEU A 143 -19.59 5.76 -0.63
C LEU A 143 -19.59 6.80 0.49
N ILE A 144 -18.54 7.62 0.56
CA ILE A 144 -18.44 8.70 1.56
C ILE A 144 -19.57 9.73 1.36
N ARG A 145 -19.88 10.09 0.11
CA ARG A 145 -21.01 10.99 -0.21
C ARG A 145 -22.35 10.43 0.25
N GLU A 146 -22.56 9.13 0.08
CA GLU A 146 -23.79 8.49 0.52
C GLU A 146 -23.95 8.52 2.04
N ILE A 147 -22.87 8.26 2.78
CA ILE A 147 -22.86 8.36 4.25
C ILE A 147 -23.10 9.80 4.69
N ALA A 148 -22.39 10.77 4.10
CA ALA A 148 -22.59 12.19 4.39
C ALA A 148 -24.06 12.63 4.14
N ALA A 149 -24.65 12.20 3.03
CA ALA A 149 -26.04 12.48 2.70
C ALA A 149 -27.01 11.87 3.72
N ARG A 150 -26.79 10.63 4.16
CA ARG A 150 -27.57 9.97 5.23
C ARG A 150 -27.47 10.72 6.56
N LYS A 151 -26.35 11.39 6.82
CA LYS A 151 -26.12 12.25 7.99
C LYS A 151 -26.54 13.71 7.79
N GLY A 152 -27.27 14.02 6.72
CA GLY A 152 -27.74 15.39 6.44
C GLY A 152 -26.62 16.39 6.15
N GLY A 153 -25.51 15.93 5.58
CA GLY A 153 -24.28 16.72 5.38
C GLY A 153 -23.36 16.78 6.60
N GLY A 154 -23.65 16.01 7.65
CA GLY A 154 -22.78 15.89 8.82
C GLY A 154 -21.46 15.19 8.53
N ARG A 155 -20.53 15.32 9.48
CA ARG A 155 -19.20 14.69 9.43
C ARG A 155 -19.25 13.19 9.19
N VAL A 156 -18.39 12.70 8.29
CA VAL A 156 -18.14 11.26 8.09
C VAL A 156 -16.87 10.85 8.81
N ASN A 157 -17.01 9.98 9.80
CA ASN A 157 -15.91 9.43 10.57
C ASN A 157 -15.45 8.11 9.96
N VAL A 158 -14.22 8.08 9.48
CA VAL A 158 -13.60 6.94 8.81
C VAL A 158 -12.56 6.33 9.74
N LEU A 159 -12.48 5.01 9.84
CA LEU A 159 -11.35 4.32 10.46
C LEU A 159 -10.48 3.68 9.37
N THR A 160 -9.16 3.84 9.49
CA THR A 160 -8.19 3.18 8.60
C THR A 160 -7.11 2.47 9.42
N HIS A 161 -6.51 1.47 8.79
CA HIS A 161 -5.44 0.65 9.37
C HIS A 161 -4.24 0.62 8.42
N CYS A 162 -3.01 0.62 8.97
CA CYS A 162 -1.76 0.74 8.23
C CYS A 162 -1.61 2.09 7.51
N ASN A 163 -0.75 2.11 6.50
CA ASN A 163 -0.65 3.16 5.49
C ASN A 163 -0.88 2.51 4.13
N ALA A 164 -2.07 2.73 3.57
CA ALA A 164 -2.46 2.38 2.21
C ALA A 164 -2.69 3.67 1.41
N GLY A 165 -1.78 4.62 1.62
CA GLY A 165 -1.90 5.98 1.16
C GLY A 165 -0.86 6.34 0.11
N TRP A 166 -0.65 7.64 -0.02
CA TRP A 166 0.28 8.19 -1.00
C TRP A 166 1.68 7.58 -0.87
N LEU A 167 2.19 7.47 0.36
CA LEU A 167 3.52 6.90 0.61
C LEU A 167 3.61 5.41 0.27
N ALA A 168 2.48 4.70 0.16
CA ALA A 168 2.44 3.28 -0.21
C ALA A 168 2.32 3.03 -1.73
N THR A 169 2.17 4.10 -2.52
CA THR A 169 1.90 4.11 -3.96
C THR A 169 2.81 5.13 -4.65
N VAL A 170 2.69 5.32 -5.96
CA VAL A 170 3.37 6.42 -6.66
C VAL A 170 2.71 7.76 -6.32
N ASP A 171 1.37 7.79 -6.37
CA ASP A 171 0.57 8.94 -5.93
C ASP A 171 -0.82 8.52 -5.43
N TRP A 172 -1.53 9.46 -4.78
CA TRP A 172 -2.88 9.35 -4.20
C TRP A 172 -3.04 8.35 -3.06
N GLY A 173 -2.61 7.11 -3.23
CA GLY A 173 -2.93 6.00 -2.34
C GLY A 173 -4.20 5.26 -2.74
N THR A 174 -4.51 4.19 -2.03
CA THR A 174 -5.72 3.40 -2.26
C THR A 174 -6.79 3.78 -1.24
N ALA A 175 -6.61 3.44 0.03
CA ALA A 175 -7.59 3.68 1.08
C ALA A 175 -7.70 5.16 1.47
N THR A 176 -6.62 5.95 1.33
CA THR A 176 -6.65 7.39 1.64
C THR A 176 -7.10 8.24 0.46
N SER A 177 -7.06 7.73 -0.77
CA SER A 177 -7.49 8.47 -1.96
C SER A 177 -8.97 8.89 -1.90
N PRO A 178 -9.94 8.03 -1.53
CA PRO A 178 -11.33 8.45 -1.30
C PRO A 178 -11.48 9.57 -0.26
N ILE A 179 -10.64 9.56 0.78
CA ILE A 179 -10.63 10.56 1.85
C ILE A 179 -10.13 11.91 1.31
N TYR A 180 -9.06 11.92 0.52
CA TYR A 180 -8.56 13.13 -0.13
C TYR A 180 -9.56 13.70 -1.12
N HIS A 181 -10.16 12.86 -1.96
CA HIS A 181 -11.22 13.29 -2.87
C HIS A 181 -12.47 13.81 -2.14
N ALA A 182 -12.78 13.29 -0.94
CA ALA A 182 -13.87 13.80 -0.12
C ALA A 182 -13.55 15.19 0.44
N LEU A 183 -12.32 15.40 0.93
CA LEU A 183 -11.83 16.70 1.37
C LEU A 183 -11.87 17.73 0.22
N GLU A 184 -11.36 17.37 -0.96
CA GLU A 184 -11.41 18.23 -2.16
C GLU A 184 -12.84 18.55 -2.61
N ALA A 185 -13.78 17.63 -2.37
CA ALA A 185 -15.21 17.85 -2.63
C ALA A 185 -15.92 18.67 -1.52
N GLY A 186 -15.20 19.11 -0.49
CA GLY A 186 -15.75 19.91 0.61
C GLY A 186 -16.60 19.10 1.61
N ILE A 187 -16.44 17.78 1.65
CA ILE A 187 -17.12 16.91 2.62
C ILE A 187 -16.30 16.93 3.93
N ASP A 188 -16.96 17.19 5.06
CA ASP A 188 -16.33 17.09 6.38
C ASP A 188 -16.04 15.62 6.71
N VAL A 189 -14.78 15.24 6.59
CA VAL A 189 -14.28 13.90 6.91
C VAL A 189 -13.31 13.99 8.08
N HIS A 190 -13.45 13.06 9.02
CA HIS A 190 -12.51 12.86 10.12
C HIS A 190 -12.03 11.42 10.11
N VAL A 191 -10.74 11.20 10.36
CA VAL A 191 -10.13 9.87 10.27
C VAL A 191 -9.56 9.41 11.60
N PHE A 192 -10.05 8.29 12.10
CA PHE A 192 -9.36 7.53 13.14
C PHE A 192 -8.26 6.68 12.49
N VAL A 193 -7.02 7.02 12.83
CA VAL A 193 -5.83 6.35 12.30
C VAL A 193 -5.33 5.39 13.37
N ASP A 194 -5.45 4.09 13.13
CA ASP A 194 -4.81 3.08 13.97
C ASP A 194 -3.28 3.23 13.91
N GLU A 195 -2.59 3.27 15.05
CA GLU A 195 -1.12 3.40 15.07
C GLU A 195 -0.42 2.31 14.25
N THR A 196 -0.98 1.10 14.21
CA THR A 196 -0.57 -0.07 13.44
C THR A 196 0.76 -0.65 13.91
N ARG A 197 0.78 -1.23 15.11
CA ARG A 197 1.94 -1.96 15.63
C ARG A 197 2.22 -3.22 14.79
N PRO A 198 3.48 -3.70 14.78
CA PRO A 198 4.63 -3.14 15.49
C PRO A 198 5.35 -2.00 14.76
N ARG A 199 5.12 -1.82 13.45
CA ARG A 199 5.87 -0.87 12.63
C ARG A 199 5.35 0.56 12.67
N ASN A 200 4.21 0.77 13.32
CA ASN A 200 3.61 2.08 13.55
C ASN A 200 3.33 2.84 12.25
N GLN A 201 2.93 2.16 11.16
CA GLN A 201 2.75 2.85 9.87
C GLN A 201 1.63 3.88 9.90
N GLY A 202 0.57 3.65 10.67
CA GLY A 202 -0.47 4.65 10.83
C GLY A 202 0.06 5.88 11.56
N ALA A 203 0.78 5.68 12.67
CA ALA A 203 1.38 6.77 13.43
C ALA A 203 2.46 7.54 12.67
N GLN A 204 3.32 6.83 11.93
CA GLN A 204 4.50 7.39 11.29
C GLN A 204 4.24 7.93 9.88
N LEU A 205 3.34 7.29 9.12
CA LEU A 205 3.14 7.58 7.70
C LEU A 205 1.75 8.15 7.44
N THR A 206 0.68 7.46 7.86
CA THR A 206 -0.70 7.90 7.59
C THR A 206 -1.03 9.22 8.29
N ALA A 207 -0.74 9.35 9.58
CA ALA A 207 -0.93 10.61 10.30
C ALA A 207 -0.06 11.72 9.70
N TRP A 208 1.16 11.40 9.27
CA TRP A 208 2.05 12.38 8.64
C TRP A 208 1.53 12.89 7.30
N GLU A 209 1.06 12.01 6.39
CA GLU A 209 0.47 12.44 5.12
C GLU A 209 -0.85 13.20 5.32
N MET A 210 -1.66 12.82 6.32
CA MET A 210 -2.91 13.53 6.67
C MET A 210 -2.64 14.92 7.22
N LEU A 211 -1.64 15.09 8.11
CA LEU A 211 -1.20 16.40 8.60
C LEU A 211 -0.79 17.32 7.44
N ASN A 212 0.04 16.82 6.53
CA ASN A 212 0.53 17.60 5.38
C ASN A 212 -0.59 17.97 4.39
N HIS A 213 -1.64 17.15 4.29
CA HIS A 213 -2.78 17.40 3.40
C HIS A 213 -3.94 18.14 4.06
N GLY A 214 -3.90 18.37 5.38
CA GLY A 214 -4.97 19.04 6.12
C GLY A 214 -6.22 18.20 6.34
N VAL A 215 -6.09 16.87 6.37
CA VAL A 215 -7.20 15.96 6.74
C VAL A 215 -7.35 15.95 8.26
N SER A 216 -8.56 16.15 8.79
CA SER A 216 -8.84 16.00 10.22
C SER A 216 -8.67 14.54 10.63
N HIS A 217 -7.87 14.28 11.67
CA HIS A 217 -7.63 12.91 12.12
C HIS A 217 -7.21 12.86 13.58
N ASP A 218 -7.45 11.70 14.21
CA ASP A 218 -6.95 11.32 15.52
C ASP A 218 -6.13 10.03 15.40
N LEU A 219 -4.94 10.01 16.00
CA LEU A 219 -4.15 8.80 16.14
C LEU A 219 -4.67 7.99 17.33
N ILE A 220 -5.00 6.72 17.11
CA ILE A 220 -5.53 5.82 18.12
C ILE A 220 -4.67 4.56 18.26
N VAL A 221 -4.65 3.98 19.45
CA VAL A 221 -4.08 2.64 19.63
C VAL A 221 -4.92 1.60 18.90
N ASP A 222 -4.30 0.55 18.38
CA ASP A 222 -4.98 -0.46 17.55
C ASP A 222 -6.23 -1.04 18.23
N ASN A 223 -6.19 -1.24 19.55
CA ASN A 223 -7.30 -1.87 20.25
C ASN A 223 -8.51 -0.94 20.52
N ALA A 224 -8.38 0.37 20.25
CA ALA A 224 -9.45 1.32 20.47
C ALA A 224 -10.49 1.33 19.33
N GLY A 225 -10.12 0.91 18.11
CA GLY A 225 -11.01 0.98 16.95
C GLY A 225 -12.35 0.26 17.16
N GLY A 226 -12.34 -0.95 17.73
CA GLY A 226 -13.57 -1.67 18.04
C GLY A 226 -14.43 -1.00 19.11
N HIS A 227 -13.81 -0.35 20.10
CA HIS A 227 -14.53 0.40 21.12
C HIS A 227 -15.23 1.63 20.52
N LEU A 228 -14.56 2.37 19.64
CA LEU A 228 -15.17 3.50 18.92
C LEU A 228 -16.36 3.05 18.05
N MET A 229 -16.25 1.87 17.42
CA MET A 229 -17.38 1.27 16.68
C MET A 229 -18.56 0.93 17.59
N GLN A 230 -18.32 0.37 18.79
CA GLN A 230 -19.36 0.08 19.79
C GLN A 230 -20.12 1.33 20.25
N HIS A 231 -19.44 2.49 20.24
CA HIS A 231 -20.02 3.77 20.59
C HIS A 231 -20.64 4.51 19.39
N GLY A 232 -20.65 3.89 18.20
CA GLY A 232 -21.22 4.49 16.99
C GLY A 232 -20.41 5.67 16.46
N GLU A 233 -19.13 5.77 16.82
CA GLU A 233 -18.26 6.88 16.42
C GLU A 233 -17.66 6.69 15.02
N VAL A 234 -17.67 5.48 14.48
CA VAL A 234 -17.11 5.13 13.16
C VAL A 234 -18.26 4.85 12.17
N ASP A 235 -18.29 5.59 11.06
CA ASP A 235 -19.30 5.40 10.00
C ASP A 235 -18.84 4.43 8.90
N LEU A 236 -17.53 4.31 8.71
CA LEU A 236 -16.89 3.55 7.63
C LEU A 236 -15.52 3.05 8.06
N VAL A 237 -15.22 1.79 7.82
CA VAL A 237 -13.84 1.30 7.81
C VAL A 237 -13.37 1.17 6.36
N ILE A 238 -12.22 1.76 6.03
CA ILE A 238 -11.56 1.58 4.74
C ILE A 238 -10.09 1.22 4.95
N VAL A 239 -9.64 0.15 4.31
CA VAL A 239 -8.25 -0.34 4.41
C VAL A 239 -7.70 -0.65 3.02
N GLY A 240 -6.38 -0.82 2.92
CA GLY A 240 -5.73 -1.35 1.71
C GLY A 240 -5.68 -2.87 1.66
N THR A 241 -4.84 -3.39 0.78
CA THR A 241 -4.49 -4.81 0.68
C THR A 241 -3.04 -4.97 0.25
N ASP A 242 -2.43 -6.08 0.65
CA ASP A 242 -1.17 -6.56 0.07
C ASP A 242 -1.41 -7.65 -0.98
N ARG A 243 -2.46 -8.47 -0.79
CA ARG A 243 -2.90 -9.48 -1.75
C ARG A 243 -4.37 -9.82 -1.54
N THR A 244 -5.15 -9.84 -2.61
CA THR A 244 -6.55 -10.28 -2.59
C THR A 244 -6.72 -11.53 -3.45
N THR A 245 -7.41 -12.55 -2.94
CA THR A 245 -7.61 -13.83 -3.67
C THR A 245 -8.67 -13.70 -4.76
N ALA A 246 -8.74 -14.69 -5.65
CA ALA A 246 -9.80 -14.79 -6.65
C ALA A 246 -11.21 -14.90 -6.04
N GLN A 247 -11.34 -15.32 -4.76
CA GLN A 247 -12.62 -15.38 -4.04
C GLN A 247 -12.94 -14.11 -3.23
N GLY A 248 -12.00 -13.16 -3.14
CA GLY A 248 -12.19 -11.91 -2.39
C GLY A 248 -11.71 -11.96 -0.93
N ASP A 249 -10.98 -12.99 -0.51
CA ASP A 249 -10.27 -12.96 0.77
C ASP A 249 -9.13 -11.94 0.67
N VAL A 250 -8.94 -11.14 1.72
CA VAL A 250 -8.00 -10.02 1.70
C VAL A 250 -6.90 -10.27 2.71
N CYS A 251 -5.67 -10.47 2.22
CA CYS A 251 -4.47 -10.40 3.03
C CYS A 251 -4.01 -8.94 3.13
N ASN A 252 -3.90 -8.44 4.36
CA ASN A 252 -3.47 -7.07 4.64
C ASN A 252 -2.74 -7.03 5.99
N LYS A 253 -2.25 -5.85 6.39
CA LYS A 253 -1.51 -5.63 7.63
C LYS A 253 -2.17 -6.29 8.84
N ILE A 254 -1.36 -6.97 9.65
CA ILE A 254 -1.79 -7.61 10.91
C ILE A 254 -2.63 -6.63 11.75
N GLY A 255 -3.80 -7.08 12.19
CA GLY A 255 -4.83 -6.26 12.82
C GLY A 255 -6.05 -6.03 11.92
N THR A 256 -5.93 -6.13 10.59
CA THR A 256 -7.04 -5.90 9.64
C THR A 256 -8.21 -6.83 9.89
N TYR A 257 -7.96 -8.12 10.07
CA TYR A 257 -9.01 -9.10 10.39
C TYR A 257 -9.78 -8.73 11.66
N LEU A 258 -9.11 -8.22 12.69
CA LEU A 258 -9.77 -7.79 13.92
C LEU A 258 -10.65 -6.55 13.71
N LYS A 259 -10.24 -5.62 12.83
CA LYS A 259 -11.10 -4.48 12.45
C LYS A 259 -12.33 -4.94 11.69
N ALA A 260 -12.17 -5.90 10.78
CA ALA A 260 -13.29 -6.46 10.02
C ALA A 260 -14.28 -7.20 10.92
N LEU A 261 -13.80 -7.96 11.92
CA LEU A 261 -14.66 -8.58 12.93
C LEU A 261 -15.42 -7.55 13.75
N ALA A 262 -14.73 -6.52 14.27
CA ALA A 262 -15.37 -5.47 15.05
C ALA A 262 -16.39 -4.67 14.22
N ALA A 263 -16.06 -4.35 12.97
CA ALA A 263 -16.95 -3.64 12.06
C ALA A 263 -18.20 -4.48 11.79
N HIS A 264 -18.05 -5.77 11.50
CA HIS A 264 -19.16 -6.69 11.30
C HIS A 264 -20.06 -6.80 12.55
N ASP A 265 -19.49 -6.96 13.74
CA ASP A 265 -20.25 -7.06 15.00
C ASP A 265 -21.07 -5.80 15.31
N ASN A 266 -20.57 -4.63 14.90
CA ASN A 266 -21.21 -3.33 15.14
C ASN A 266 -21.99 -2.79 13.92
N GLY A 267 -22.11 -3.56 12.84
CA GLY A 267 -22.83 -3.14 11.64
C GLY A 267 -22.18 -1.96 10.89
N VAL A 268 -20.88 -1.73 11.08
CA VAL A 268 -20.11 -0.71 10.36
C VAL A 268 -19.62 -1.30 9.02
N PRO A 269 -19.83 -0.63 7.88
CA PRO A 269 -19.36 -1.14 6.59
C PRO A 269 -17.83 -1.17 6.53
N PHE A 270 -17.29 -2.30 6.07
CA PHE A 270 -15.86 -2.56 5.94
C PHE A 270 -15.47 -2.69 4.47
N TYR A 271 -14.80 -1.68 3.91
CA TYR A 271 -14.35 -1.66 2.52
C TYR A 271 -12.84 -1.86 2.39
N VAL A 272 -12.45 -2.53 1.32
CA VAL A 272 -11.04 -2.71 0.96
C VAL A 272 -10.79 -2.00 -0.36
N ALA A 273 -9.87 -1.03 -0.35
CA ALA A 273 -9.45 -0.30 -1.53
C ALA A 273 -8.19 -0.94 -2.13
N LEU A 274 -8.31 -1.46 -3.35
CA LEU A 274 -7.28 -2.26 -3.99
C LEU A 274 -7.15 -1.97 -5.50
N PRO A 275 -5.92 -1.87 -6.01
CA PRO A 275 -5.68 -1.80 -7.44
C PRO A 275 -5.66 -3.22 -8.03
N SER A 276 -6.13 -3.40 -9.26
CA SER A 276 -6.20 -4.72 -9.89
C SER A 276 -4.91 -5.58 -9.87
N PRO A 277 -3.67 -5.04 -9.92
CA PRO A 277 -2.45 -5.85 -9.80
C PRO A 277 -2.26 -6.52 -8.43
N THR A 278 -3.01 -6.12 -7.40
CA THR A 278 -2.99 -6.79 -6.08
C THR A 278 -3.89 -8.02 -6.00
N ILE A 279 -4.72 -8.27 -7.03
CA ILE A 279 -5.57 -9.46 -7.11
C ILE A 279 -4.72 -10.62 -7.64
N ASP A 280 -4.57 -11.65 -6.81
CA ASP A 280 -3.91 -12.90 -7.17
C ASP A 280 -4.96 -13.92 -7.64
N TRP A 281 -5.17 -13.94 -8.96
CA TRP A 281 -6.11 -14.84 -9.63
C TRP A 281 -5.74 -16.32 -9.54
N THR A 282 -4.54 -16.65 -9.03
CA THR A 282 -4.07 -18.02 -8.88
C THR A 282 -4.36 -18.60 -7.49
N VAL A 283 -4.78 -17.76 -6.54
CA VAL A 283 -5.02 -18.13 -5.14
C VAL A 283 -6.52 -18.10 -4.85
N TRP A 284 -7.01 -19.13 -4.16
CA TRP A 284 -8.43 -19.27 -3.84
C TRP A 284 -8.71 -19.13 -2.34
N ASP A 285 -8.04 -19.91 -1.48
CA ASP A 285 -8.16 -19.88 -0.02
C ASP A 285 -7.04 -19.01 0.58
N GLY A 286 -7.40 -17.81 1.06
CA GLY A 286 -6.41 -16.86 1.56
C GLY A 286 -5.63 -17.39 2.78
N VAL A 287 -6.29 -18.11 3.69
CA VAL A 287 -5.68 -18.58 4.94
C VAL A 287 -4.71 -19.74 4.70
N LYS A 288 -5.06 -20.65 3.78
CA LYS A 288 -4.22 -21.83 3.50
C LYS A 288 -3.09 -21.53 2.51
N GLU A 289 -3.32 -20.67 1.54
CA GLU A 289 -2.43 -20.53 0.38
C GLU A 289 -1.54 -19.28 0.45
N ILE A 290 -1.92 -18.23 1.19
CA ILE A 290 -1.09 -17.02 1.29
C ILE A 290 -0.02 -17.21 2.37
N PRO A 291 1.27 -17.21 2.03
CA PRO A 291 2.33 -17.24 3.03
C PRO A 291 2.37 -15.92 3.80
N ILE A 292 2.32 -16.00 5.13
CA ILE A 292 2.41 -14.83 6.01
C ILE A 292 3.88 -14.57 6.38
N GLU A 293 4.37 -13.38 6.03
CA GLU A 293 5.70 -12.89 6.42
C GLU A 293 5.81 -12.83 7.95
N GLU A 294 6.74 -13.57 8.54
CA GLU A 294 7.12 -13.46 9.96
C GLU A 294 8.43 -12.67 10.07
N ARG A 295 8.40 -11.56 10.82
CA ARG A 295 9.51 -10.60 10.89
C ARG A 295 10.27 -10.71 12.22
N GLY A 296 11.38 -9.97 12.32
CA GLY A 296 12.22 -9.96 13.52
C GLY A 296 11.46 -9.52 14.77
N GLN A 297 11.69 -10.21 15.88
CA GLN A 297 11.09 -9.91 17.19
C GLN A 297 11.39 -8.49 17.70
N ALA A 298 12.47 -7.87 17.23
CA ALA A 298 12.87 -6.52 17.60
C ALA A 298 11.78 -5.48 17.29
N GLU A 299 11.00 -5.65 16.23
CA GLU A 299 9.91 -4.72 15.91
C GLU A 299 8.81 -4.74 16.99
N VAL A 300 8.58 -5.91 17.61
CA VAL A 300 7.59 -6.06 18.68
C VAL A 300 8.15 -5.61 20.03
N THR A 301 9.43 -5.86 20.30
CA THR A 301 10.02 -5.50 21.59
C THR A 301 10.48 -4.05 21.66
N HIS A 302 10.72 -3.39 20.52
CA HIS A 302 11.17 -2.01 20.45
C HIS A 302 10.20 -1.11 19.67
N VAL A 303 10.26 0.19 19.97
CA VAL A 303 9.61 1.26 19.20
C VAL A 303 10.66 2.28 18.79
N GLN A 304 10.61 2.71 17.53
CA GLN A 304 11.39 3.85 17.05
C GLN A 304 10.66 5.16 17.38
N GLY A 305 11.39 6.17 17.82
CA GLY A 305 10.83 7.50 18.06
C GLY A 305 11.91 8.56 18.25
N ARG A 306 11.46 9.81 18.40
CA ARG A 306 12.31 10.94 18.73
C ARG A 306 12.55 11.02 20.25
N MET A 307 13.81 10.97 20.64
CA MET A 307 14.28 11.04 22.02
C MET A 307 14.27 12.49 22.55
N PRO A 308 14.37 12.72 23.88
CA PRO A 308 14.36 14.07 24.45
C PRO A 308 15.49 14.99 23.97
N ASP A 309 16.62 14.42 23.54
CA ASP A 309 17.76 15.14 22.94
C ASP A 309 17.54 15.46 21.45
N GLY A 310 16.40 15.06 20.89
CA GLY A 310 16.01 15.26 19.50
C GLY A 310 16.49 14.17 18.54
N ALA A 311 17.31 13.21 18.98
CA ALA A 311 17.79 12.11 18.15
C ALA A 311 16.68 11.10 17.84
N ILE A 312 16.77 10.42 16.70
CA ILE A 312 15.89 9.30 16.37
C ILE A 312 16.55 8.03 16.88
N GLY A 313 15.86 7.31 17.79
CA GLY A 313 16.38 6.11 18.43
C GLY A 313 15.33 5.01 18.55
N GLN A 314 15.74 3.87 19.11
CA GLN A 314 14.85 2.77 19.47
C GLN A 314 14.81 2.60 20.98
N VAL A 315 13.62 2.34 21.52
CA VAL A 315 13.38 2.10 22.94
C VAL A 315 12.81 0.70 23.12
N LEU A 316 13.40 -0.09 24.01
CA LEU A 316 12.89 -1.39 24.44
C LEU A 316 11.64 -1.17 25.31
N ILE A 317 10.49 -1.71 24.90
CA ILE A 317 9.20 -1.58 25.61
C ILE A 317 8.82 -2.85 26.38
N SER A 318 9.44 -3.99 26.07
CA SER A 318 9.24 -5.26 26.78
C SER A 318 10.35 -5.48 27.83
N PRO A 319 10.18 -6.42 28.77
CA PRO A 319 11.32 -6.90 29.57
C PRO A 319 12.47 -7.38 28.67
N GLN A 320 13.71 -7.19 29.15
CA GLN A 320 14.90 -7.63 28.43
C GLN A 320 14.90 -9.15 28.27
N GLY A 321 15.14 -9.63 27.04
CA GLY A 321 15.18 -11.06 26.72
C GLY A 321 13.83 -11.71 26.43
N THR A 322 12.72 -10.97 26.46
CA THR A 322 11.40 -11.50 26.06
C THR A 322 11.39 -11.92 24.59
N PRO A 323 11.05 -13.18 24.25
CA PRO A 323 10.83 -13.58 22.87
C PRO A 323 9.52 -13.00 22.34
N ALA A 324 9.48 -12.65 21.05
CA ALA A 324 8.24 -12.20 20.40
C ALA A 324 7.99 -12.89 19.05
N ARG A 325 6.69 -13.00 18.72
CA ARG A 325 6.17 -13.42 17.41
C ARG A 325 5.67 -12.18 16.68
N ASN A 326 5.88 -12.13 15.38
CA ASN A 326 5.62 -10.96 14.55
C ASN A 326 5.14 -11.36 13.15
N PRO A 327 3.93 -11.93 13.01
CA PRO A 327 3.28 -12.03 11.71
C PRO A 327 2.97 -10.62 11.20
N ALA A 328 3.43 -10.29 10.00
CA ALA A 328 3.27 -8.95 9.44
C ALA A 328 1.90 -8.72 8.82
N PHE A 329 1.13 -9.77 8.57
CA PHE A 329 -0.15 -9.74 7.87
C PHE A 329 -1.14 -10.74 8.50
N ASP A 330 -2.43 -10.50 8.27
CA ASP A 330 -3.50 -11.47 8.48
C ASP A 330 -4.42 -11.53 7.26
N VAL A 331 -5.29 -12.54 7.24
CA VAL A 331 -6.27 -12.73 6.17
C VAL A 331 -7.65 -12.42 6.73
N THR A 332 -8.32 -11.46 6.09
CA THR A 332 -9.72 -11.12 6.32
C THR A 332 -10.58 -11.91 5.33
N PRO A 333 -11.42 -12.85 5.82
CA PRO A 333 -12.30 -13.61 4.95
C PRO A 333 -13.30 -12.71 4.22
N ALA A 334 -13.59 -13.03 2.96
CA ALA A 334 -14.46 -12.25 2.08
C ALA A 334 -15.84 -11.92 2.70
N ARG A 335 -16.38 -12.85 3.51
CA ARG A 335 -17.65 -12.67 4.26
C ARG A 335 -17.68 -11.49 5.24
N LEU A 336 -16.51 -10.97 5.63
CA LEU A 336 -16.39 -9.80 6.52
C LEU A 336 -16.17 -8.50 5.75
N VAL A 337 -16.00 -8.56 4.42
CA VAL A 337 -15.75 -7.41 3.56
C VAL A 337 -17.06 -6.99 2.91
N THR A 338 -17.50 -5.75 3.19
CA THR A 338 -18.71 -5.18 2.58
C THR A 338 -18.54 -4.98 1.08
N GLY A 339 -17.36 -4.54 0.64
CA GLY A 339 -17.07 -4.37 -0.78
C GLY A 339 -15.61 -4.06 -1.08
N LEU A 340 -15.24 -4.30 -2.33
CA LEU A 340 -13.93 -4.11 -2.91
C LEU A 340 -13.97 -2.88 -3.82
N ILE A 341 -13.19 -1.85 -3.50
CA ILE A 341 -13.09 -0.60 -4.26
C ILE A 341 -11.88 -0.69 -5.19
N THR A 342 -12.11 -0.70 -6.50
CA THR A 342 -11.06 -0.79 -7.52
C THR A 342 -11.10 0.43 -8.46
N GLU A 343 -10.18 0.50 -9.42
CA GLU A 343 -10.22 1.51 -10.47
C GLU A 343 -11.46 1.39 -11.38
N ARG A 344 -12.08 0.21 -11.44
CA ARG A 344 -13.24 -0.11 -12.30
C ARG A 344 -14.59 0.04 -11.61
N GLY A 345 -14.61 0.24 -10.29
CA GLY A 345 -15.85 0.47 -9.53
C GLY A 345 -15.78 -0.12 -8.13
N VAL A 346 -16.95 -0.40 -7.57
CA VAL A 346 -17.09 -1.13 -6.30
C VAL A 346 -17.76 -2.47 -6.57
N ALA A 347 -17.12 -3.57 -6.18
CA ALA A 347 -17.63 -4.92 -6.34
C ALA A 347 -17.94 -5.56 -4.98
N PRO A 348 -18.89 -6.51 -4.89
CA PRO A 348 -18.96 -7.45 -3.78
C PRO A 348 -17.63 -8.22 -3.65
N ALA A 349 -17.23 -8.54 -2.42
CA ALA A 349 -16.08 -9.42 -2.16
C ALA A 349 -16.47 -10.88 -2.43
N THR A 350 -16.66 -11.22 -3.71
CA THR A 350 -16.92 -12.58 -4.17
C THR A 350 -16.22 -12.85 -5.49
N ALA A 351 -16.06 -14.13 -5.85
CA ALA A 351 -15.51 -14.52 -7.14
C ALA A 351 -16.33 -13.97 -8.31
N GLU A 352 -17.67 -13.98 -8.21
CA GLU A 352 -18.56 -13.44 -9.25
C GLU A 352 -18.43 -11.91 -9.36
N GLY A 353 -18.31 -11.21 -8.24
CA GLY A 353 -18.12 -9.76 -8.20
C GLY A 353 -16.82 -9.35 -8.88
N LEU A 354 -15.73 -10.03 -8.56
CA LEU A 354 -14.42 -9.83 -9.19
C LEU A 354 -14.43 -10.23 -10.68
N ALA A 355 -15.01 -11.37 -11.03
CA ALA A 355 -15.10 -11.84 -12.41
C ALA A 355 -15.93 -10.90 -13.31
N ALA A 356 -17.02 -10.33 -12.78
CA ALA A 356 -17.83 -9.35 -13.50
C ALA A 356 -17.05 -8.05 -13.79
N MET A 357 -16.16 -7.65 -12.87
CA MET A 357 -15.35 -6.46 -12.99
C MET A 357 -14.10 -6.66 -13.86
N PHE A 358 -13.56 -7.88 -13.87
CA PHE A 358 -12.35 -8.28 -14.59
C PHE A 358 -12.58 -9.54 -15.44
N PRO A 359 -13.44 -9.47 -16.47
CA PRO A 359 -13.84 -10.64 -17.27
C PRO A 359 -12.69 -11.31 -18.03
N GLU A 360 -11.60 -10.56 -18.29
CA GLU A 360 -10.38 -11.08 -18.90
C GLU A 360 -9.65 -12.10 -18.02
N HIS A 361 -9.80 -12.02 -16.70
CA HIS A 361 -9.16 -12.94 -15.75
C HIS A 361 -10.08 -14.10 -15.36
N ALA A 362 -11.40 -13.91 -15.44
CA ALA A 362 -12.39 -14.96 -15.19
C ALA A 362 -12.29 -16.14 -16.18
N ARG A 363 -11.84 -15.88 -17.42
CA ARG A 363 -11.72 -16.92 -18.47
C ARG A 363 -10.43 -17.73 -18.41
N ALA A 364 -9.42 -17.27 -17.67
CA ALA A 364 -8.13 -17.95 -17.56
C ALA A 364 -8.11 -19.05 -16.47
N ALA A 365 -9.14 -19.10 -15.62
CA ALA A 365 -9.28 -20.06 -14.53
C ALA A 365 -10.23 -21.24 -14.84
N GLY A 366 -10.69 -21.36 -16.09
CA GLY A 366 -11.65 -22.37 -16.55
C GLY A 366 -11.03 -23.50 -17.36
#